data_AF-A0A8S3YXE0-F1
#
_entry.id   AF-A0A8S3YXE0-F1
#
_cell.length_a   1.000
_cell.length_b   1.000
_cell.length_c   1.000
_cell.angle_alpha   90.00
_cell.angle_beta   90.00
_cell.angle_gamma   90.00
#
_symmetry.space_group_name_H-M   'P 1'
#
loop_
_entity.id
_entity.type
_entity.pdbx_description
1 polymer ?
#
loop_
_entity_poly.entity_id
_entity_poly.type
_entity_poly.pdbx_seq_one_letter_code
_entity_poly.pdbx_strand_id
1 'polypeptide(L)'
;GGPFYDLLHNLLGAYACYRPDVGYVQGMSFIAAILLLNMDVADAFVCFANLLNRPCQLAFFRMDENLMTAYYRTFEEFLKDCLPKLHMHFSSLSVTANLYLMEWVFLIYSKSLPLDVACRVWDVYFRDGEEFLFRTALAILKIHESILLKMDFIHAAQFLTKLPEEVSADQLFKEIETIKMNIDKRGFHTVHSSFKDVPSGNS
;
A
#
# COMPACT_ATOMS: atom_id res chain seq x y z
N GLY A 1 26.09 7.61 -11.25
CA GLY A 1 24.95 6.68 -11.33
C GLY A 1 25.44 5.30 -11.03
N GLY A 2 24.69 4.51 -10.26
CA GLY A 2 24.96 3.08 -10.08
C GLY A 2 24.64 2.27 -11.36
N PRO A 3 24.96 0.96 -11.40
CA PRO A 3 24.86 0.14 -12.61
C PRO A 3 23.44 0.05 -13.20
N PHE A 4 22.40 0.30 -12.39
CA PHE A 4 20.99 0.26 -12.83
C PHE A 4 20.41 1.63 -13.22
N TYR A 5 21.18 2.72 -13.12
CA TYR A 5 20.65 4.07 -13.33
C TYR A 5 20.07 4.26 -14.73
N ASP A 6 20.82 3.89 -15.78
CA ASP A 6 20.37 4.05 -17.17
C ASP A 6 19.19 3.13 -17.49
N LEU A 7 19.19 1.91 -16.93
CA LEU A 7 18.10 0.96 -17.10
C LEU A 7 16.80 1.50 -16.50
N LEU A 8 16.87 2.05 -15.29
CA LEU A 8 15.73 2.66 -14.61
C LEU A 8 15.22 3.87 -15.38
N HIS A 9 16.11 4.75 -15.84
CA HIS A 9 15.75 5.93 -16.63
C HIS A 9 15.02 5.54 -17.92
N ASN A 10 15.56 4.56 -18.66
CA ASN A 10 14.99 4.09 -19.91
C ASN A 10 13.62 3.41 -19.71
N LEU A 11 13.47 2.58 -18.67
CA LEU A 11 12.19 1.93 -18.37
C LEU A 11 11.10 2.96 -18.05
N LEU A 12 11.40 3.94 -17.18
CA LEU A 12 10.46 4.98 -16.81
C LEU A 12 10.10 5.89 -18.00
N GLY A 13 11.10 6.25 -18.82
CA GLY A 13 10.89 7.01 -20.05
C GLY A 13 10.01 6.25 -21.04
N ALA A 14 10.29 4.97 -21.26
CA ALA A 14 9.47 4.10 -22.11
C ALA A 14 8.02 4.01 -21.61
N TYR A 15 7.80 3.93 -20.30
CA TYR A 15 6.46 3.88 -19.74
C TYR A 15 5.70 5.19 -19.95
N ALA A 16 6.36 6.34 -19.73
CA ALA A 16 5.75 7.65 -19.96
C ALA A 16 5.34 7.83 -21.44
N CYS A 17 6.11 7.27 -22.39
CA CYS A 17 5.73 7.24 -23.80
C CYS A 17 4.60 6.24 -24.10
N TYR A 18 4.57 5.09 -23.42
CA TYR A 18 3.55 4.05 -23.60
C TYR A 18 2.18 4.46 -23.03
N ARG A 19 2.15 5.12 -21.86
CA ARG A 19 0.95 5.61 -21.18
C ARG A 19 1.04 7.12 -20.93
N PRO A 20 0.96 7.96 -21.98
CA PRO A 20 1.04 9.42 -21.83
C PRO A 20 -0.13 10.01 -21.03
N ASP A 21 -1.24 9.27 -20.88
CA ASP A 21 -2.38 9.64 -20.03
C ASP A 21 -2.05 9.59 -18.54
N VAL A 22 -1.04 8.80 -18.14
CA VAL A 22 -0.53 8.73 -16.75
C VAL A 22 0.81 9.46 -16.63
N GLY A 23 1.70 9.28 -17.62
CA GLY A 23 3.05 9.81 -17.60
C GLY A 23 3.92 9.19 -16.50
N TYR A 24 4.90 9.96 -16.02
CA TYR A 24 5.69 9.60 -14.84
C TYR A 24 5.10 10.24 -13.59
N VAL A 25 4.76 9.42 -12.60
CA VAL A 25 4.34 9.87 -11.28
C VAL A 25 5.44 9.60 -10.26
N GLN A 26 5.67 10.55 -9.35
CA GLN A 26 6.67 10.40 -8.31
C GLN A 26 6.43 9.11 -7.51
N GLY A 27 7.49 8.30 -7.37
CA GLY A 27 7.43 7.02 -6.67
C GLY A 27 7.48 5.80 -7.59
N MET A 28 7.11 5.95 -8.87
CA MET A 28 7.24 4.89 -9.88
C MET A 28 8.65 4.29 -9.97
N SER A 29 9.68 5.10 -9.71
CA SER A 29 11.07 4.67 -9.71
C SER A 29 11.36 3.57 -8.70
N PHE A 30 10.69 3.54 -7.54
CA PHE A 30 10.89 2.48 -6.53
C PHE A 30 10.34 1.14 -7.01
N ILE A 31 9.14 1.14 -7.60
CA ILE A 31 8.51 -0.05 -8.20
C ILE A 31 9.38 -0.58 -9.35
N ALA A 32 9.79 0.30 -10.27
CA ALA A 32 10.64 -0.07 -11.40
C ALA A 32 12.01 -0.60 -10.95
N ALA A 33 12.61 -0.02 -9.90
CA ALA A 33 13.87 -0.49 -9.35
C ALA A 33 13.76 -1.91 -8.78
N ILE A 34 12.71 -2.22 -8.00
CA ILE A 34 12.48 -3.59 -7.51
C ILE A 34 12.39 -4.58 -8.67
N LEU A 35 11.65 -4.24 -9.73
CA LEU A 35 11.53 -5.12 -10.88
C LEU A 35 12.87 -5.33 -11.58
N LEU A 36 13.63 -4.27 -11.86
CA LEU A 36 14.94 -4.34 -12.51
C LEU A 36 16.00 -5.10 -11.70
N LEU A 37 15.85 -5.17 -10.37
CA LEU A 37 16.73 -5.99 -9.53
C LEU A 37 16.43 -7.48 -9.64
N ASN A 38 15.24 -7.86 -10.10
CA ASN A 38 14.76 -9.24 -10.08
C ASN A 38 14.52 -9.85 -11.48
N MET A 39 14.52 -9.05 -12.55
CA MET A 39 14.30 -9.54 -13.91
C MET A 39 14.97 -8.66 -14.98
N ASP A 40 15.07 -9.20 -16.19
CA ASP A 40 15.62 -8.48 -17.34
C ASP A 40 14.73 -7.30 -17.75
N VAL A 41 15.33 -6.30 -18.40
CA VAL A 41 14.71 -4.98 -18.66
C VAL A 41 13.38 -5.07 -19.41
N ALA A 42 13.28 -5.97 -20.39
CA ALA A 42 12.07 -6.15 -21.18
C ALA A 42 10.92 -6.71 -20.33
N ASP A 43 11.21 -7.74 -19.53
CA ASP A 43 10.24 -8.35 -18.62
C ASP A 43 9.86 -7.39 -17.49
N ALA A 44 10.83 -6.61 -16.98
CA ALA A 44 10.60 -5.58 -15.99
C ALA A 44 9.63 -4.52 -16.52
N PHE A 45 9.79 -4.08 -17.77
CA PHE A 45 8.87 -3.14 -18.39
C PHE A 45 7.45 -3.73 -18.54
N VAL A 46 7.34 -4.97 -19.02
CA VAL A 46 6.03 -5.64 -19.18
C VAL A 46 5.35 -5.82 -17.81
N CYS A 47 6.09 -6.27 -16.80
CA CYS A 47 5.59 -6.43 -15.45
C CYS A 47 5.15 -5.08 -14.87
N PHE A 48 5.99 -4.05 -14.99
CA PHE A 48 5.70 -2.69 -14.54
C PHE A 48 4.41 -2.14 -15.17
N ALA A 49 4.30 -2.22 -16.49
CA ALA A 49 3.12 -1.72 -17.20
C ALA A 49 1.83 -2.43 -16.80
N ASN A 50 1.87 -3.75 -16.63
CA ASN A 50 0.72 -4.53 -16.18
C ASN A 50 0.37 -4.27 -14.72
N LEU A 51 1.38 -4.12 -13.87
CA LEU A 51 1.23 -3.84 -12.44
C LEU A 51 0.54 -2.50 -12.21
N LEU A 52 0.96 -1.46 -12.92
CA LEU A 52 0.36 -0.12 -12.82
C LEU A 52 -1.06 -0.04 -13.40
N ASN A 53 -1.45 -1.03 -14.21
CA ASN A 53 -2.78 -1.12 -14.79
C ASN A 53 -3.77 -1.95 -13.93
N ARG A 54 -3.33 -2.50 -12.79
CA ARG A 54 -4.23 -3.20 -11.86
C ARG A 54 -5.21 -2.23 -11.20
N PRO A 55 -6.44 -2.65 -10.85
CA PRO A 55 -7.49 -1.74 -10.37
C PRO A 55 -7.07 -0.87 -9.18
N CYS A 56 -6.42 -1.46 -8.17
CA CYS A 56 -5.90 -0.70 -7.03
C CYS A 56 -4.85 0.33 -7.48
N GLN A 57 -3.73 -0.11 -8.09
CA GLN A 57 -2.66 0.80 -8.50
C GLN A 57 -3.18 1.89 -9.44
N LEU A 58 -4.00 1.55 -10.43
CA LEU A 58 -4.54 2.51 -11.40
C LEU A 58 -5.39 3.59 -10.73
N ALA A 59 -6.20 3.23 -9.71
CA ALA A 59 -6.97 4.21 -8.93
C ALA A 59 -6.05 5.24 -8.25
N PHE A 60 -4.97 4.78 -7.62
CA PHE A 60 -4.01 5.66 -6.96
C PHE A 60 -3.16 6.46 -7.97
N PHE A 61 -2.67 5.87 -9.06
CA PHE A 61 -1.88 6.57 -10.09
C PHE A 61 -2.68 7.63 -10.85
N ARG A 62 -4.00 7.44 -11.00
CA ARG A 62 -4.89 8.42 -11.63
C ARG A 62 -5.51 9.42 -10.63
N MET A 63 -5.21 9.28 -9.34
CA MET A 63 -5.83 10.08 -8.29
C MET A 63 -7.37 10.04 -8.34
N ASP A 64 -7.94 8.86 -8.60
CA ASP A 64 -9.39 8.67 -8.60
C ASP A 64 -9.90 8.68 -7.15
N GLU A 65 -10.34 9.86 -6.70
CA GLU A 65 -10.75 10.10 -5.31
C GLU A 65 -11.85 9.15 -4.84
N ASN A 66 -12.77 8.75 -5.73
CA ASN A 66 -13.89 7.87 -5.38
C ASN A 66 -13.38 6.45 -5.11
N LEU A 67 -12.55 5.92 -6.00
CA LEU A 67 -11.97 4.58 -5.83
C LEU A 67 -11.00 4.54 -4.66
N MET A 68 -10.16 5.57 -4.49
CA MET A 68 -9.24 5.69 -3.36
C MET A 68 -10.01 5.74 -2.03
N THR A 69 -11.07 6.55 -1.96
CA THR A 69 -11.94 6.63 -0.77
C THR A 69 -12.60 5.29 -0.46
N ALA A 70 -13.03 4.54 -1.48
CA ALA A 70 -13.57 3.20 -1.27
C ALA A 70 -12.52 2.26 -0.65
N TYR A 71 -11.26 2.30 -1.09
CA TYR A 71 -10.18 1.53 -0.46
C TYR A 71 -9.90 1.98 0.99
N TYR A 72 -9.85 3.28 1.25
CA TYR A 72 -9.65 3.81 2.61
C TYR A 72 -10.77 3.37 3.55
N ARG A 73 -12.04 3.50 3.14
CA ARG A 73 -13.19 3.04 3.94
C ARG A 73 -13.19 1.54 4.18
N THR A 74 -12.82 0.77 3.15
CA THR A 74 -12.66 -0.69 3.28
C THR A 74 -11.62 -1.01 4.35
N PHE A 75 -10.47 -0.34 4.29
CA PHE A 75 -9.40 -0.54 5.26
C PHE A 75 -9.83 -0.14 6.67
N GLU A 76 -10.50 0.99 6.85
CA GLU A 76 -11.00 1.45 8.17
C GLU A 76 -11.96 0.44 8.81
N GLU A 77 -12.83 -0.22 8.03
CA GLU A 77 -13.69 -1.29 8.56
C GLU A 77 -12.87 -2.48 9.08
N PHE A 78 -11.83 -2.89 8.37
CA PHE A 78 -10.93 -3.95 8.85
C PHE A 78 -10.05 -3.49 10.02
N LEU A 79 -9.65 -2.21 10.06
CA LEU A 79 -8.91 -1.64 11.17
C LEU A 79 -9.76 -1.65 12.45
N LYS A 80 -11.03 -1.27 12.33
CA LYS A 80 -12.01 -1.30 13.42
C LYS A 80 -12.24 -2.72 13.94
N ASP A 81 -12.33 -3.71 13.05
CA ASP A 81 -12.54 -5.11 13.42
C ASP A 81 -11.28 -5.72 14.07
N CYS A 82 -10.11 -5.52 13.46
CA CYS A 82 -8.86 -6.13 13.89
C CYS A 82 -8.20 -5.43 15.08
N LEU A 83 -8.26 -4.09 15.12
CA LEU A 83 -7.58 -3.23 16.12
C LEU A 83 -8.53 -2.13 16.64
N PRO A 84 -9.65 -2.50 17.31
CA PRO A 84 -10.70 -1.55 17.69
C PRO A 84 -10.20 -0.42 18.59
N LYS A 85 -9.24 -0.71 19.48
CA LYS A 85 -8.65 0.30 20.37
C LYS A 85 -7.87 1.35 19.58
N LEU A 86 -7.04 0.90 18.64
CA LEU A 86 -6.25 1.78 17.79
C LEU A 86 -7.15 2.60 16.86
N HIS A 87 -8.17 1.99 16.26
CA HIS A 87 -9.17 2.68 15.44
C HIS A 87 -9.84 3.83 16.23
N MET A 88 -10.31 3.56 17.45
CA MET A 88 -10.92 4.59 18.31
C MET A 88 -9.93 5.72 18.65
N HIS A 89 -8.67 5.36 18.96
CA HIS A 89 -7.63 6.34 19.24
C HIS A 89 -7.35 7.24 18.03
N PHE A 90 -7.14 6.65 16.86
CA PHE A 90 -6.94 7.37 15.60
C PHE A 90 -8.13 8.28 15.28
N SER A 91 -9.35 7.79 15.46
CA SER A 91 -10.57 8.60 15.30
C SER A 91 -10.58 9.82 16.22
N SER A 92 -10.21 9.65 17.50
CA SER A 92 -10.16 10.75 18.47
C SER A 92 -9.10 11.81 18.12
N LEU A 93 -8.03 11.40 17.43
CA LEU A 93 -6.94 12.27 16.99
C LEU A 93 -7.12 12.82 15.57
N SER A 94 -8.18 12.42 14.86
CA SER A 94 -8.36 12.70 13.42
C SER A 94 -7.20 12.18 12.54
N VAL A 95 -6.59 11.07 12.94
CA VAL A 95 -5.62 10.33 12.09
C VAL A 95 -6.42 9.41 11.18
N THR A 96 -6.43 9.71 9.88
CA THR A 96 -7.21 8.97 8.88
C THR A 96 -6.32 8.11 7.98
N ALA A 97 -6.83 6.98 7.49
CA ALA A 97 -6.06 6.06 6.64
C ALA A 97 -5.36 6.70 5.43
N ASN A 98 -5.97 7.71 4.80
CA ASN A 98 -5.38 8.41 3.64
C ASN A 98 -4.02 9.08 3.94
N LEU A 99 -3.72 9.37 5.22
CA LEU A 99 -2.46 10.00 5.64
C LEU A 99 -1.24 9.09 5.40
N TYR A 100 -1.40 7.77 5.54
CA TYR A 100 -0.30 6.81 5.52
C TYR A 100 -0.51 5.67 4.52
N LEU A 101 -1.76 5.21 4.36
CA LEU A 101 -2.07 4.04 3.54
C LEU A 101 -1.82 4.31 2.05
N MET A 102 -1.96 5.57 1.62
CA MET A 102 -1.75 5.97 0.23
C MET A 102 -0.38 5.51 -0.25
N GLU A 103 0.70 5.96 0.39
CA GLU A 103 2.07 5.63 -0.05
C GLU A 103 2.35 4.13 0.05
N TRP A 104 1.89 3.49 1.13
CA TRP A 104 2.11 2.07 1.39
C TRP A 104 1.54 1.18 0.28
N VAL A 105 0.28 1.41 -0.09
CA VAL A 105 -0.42 0.58 -1.10
C VAL A 105 -0.03 0.99 -2.52
N PHE A 106 0.05 2.31 -2.78
CA PHE A 106 0.43 2.87 -4.07
C PHE A 106 1.79 2.38 -4.55
N LEU A 107 2.78 2.37 -3.64
CA LEU A 107 4.14 1.92 -3.94
C LEU A 107 4.38 0.46 -3.56
N ILE A 108 3.35 -0.27 -3.13
CA ILE A 108 3.48 -1.68 -2.75
C ILE A 108 4.64 -1.84 -1.75
N TYR A 109 4.71 -0.92 -0.79
CA TYR A 109 5.72 -0.84 0.26
C TYR A 109 7.18 -0.63 -0.19
N SER A 110 7.44 -0.41 -1.48
CA SER A 110 8.81 -0.31 -2.03
C SER A 110 9.62 0.87 -1.49
N LYS A 111 8.94 1.89 -0.96
CA LYS A 111 9.56 3.05 -0.30
C LYS A 111 9.50 2.96 1.22
N SER A 112 8.48 2.28 1.75
CA SER A 112 8.12 2.31 3.17
C SER A 112 8.75 1.17 3.99
N LEU A 113 9.22 0.11 3.34
CA LEU A 113 9.88 -1.04 3.98
C LEU A 113 11.28 -1.26 3.41
N PRO A 114 12.19 -1.91 4.17
CA PRO A 114 13.47 -2.38 3.65
C PRO A 114 13.27 -3.29 2.43
N LEU A 115 14.22 -3.25 1.48
CA LEU A 115 14.11 -3.94 0.18
C LEU A 115 13.73 -5.43 0.33
N ASP A 116 14.44 -6.17 1.18
CA ASP A 116 14.20 -7.62 1.36
C ASP A 116 12.80 -7.91 1.91
N VAL A 117 12.28 -7.03 2.78
CA VAL A 117 10.94 -7.15 3.35
C VAL A 117 9.89 -6.80 2.28
N ALA A 118 10.11 -5.72 1.53
CA ALA A 118 9.24 -5.32 0.43
C ALA A 118 9.15 -6.42 -0.64
N CYS A 119 10.26 -7.04 -1.03
CA CYS A 119 10.26 -8.17 -1.98
C CYS A 119 9.39 -9.33 -1.49
N ARG A 120 9.48 -9.72 -0.21
CA ARG A 120 8.60 -10.77 0.34
C ARG A 120 7.13 -10.37 0.30
N VAL A 121 6.81 -9.09 0.54
CA VAL A 121 5.44 -8.58 0.42
C VAL A 121 4.95 -8.68 -1.03
N TRP A 122 5.81 -8.36 -2.00
CA TRP A 122 5.51 -8.49 -3.43
C TRP A 122 5.22 -9.92 -3.85
N ASP A 123 6.01 -10.90 -3.38
CA ASP A 123 5.82 -12.31 -3.69
C ASP A 123 4.41 -12.77 -3.33
N VAL A 124 3.96 -12.43 -2.12
CA VAL A 124 2.63 -12.82 -1.65
C VAL A 124 1.53 -11.97 -2.27
N TYR A 125 1.77 -10.68 -2.53
CA TYR A 125 0.85 -9.86 -3.30
C TYR A 125 0.59 -10.41 -4.71
N PHE A 126 1.62 -10.90 -5.41
CA PHE A 126 1.42 -11.52 -6.71
C PHE A 126 0.63 -12.83 -6.64
N ARG A 127 0.76 -13.57 -5.53
CA ARG A 127 0.02 -14.82 -5.28
C ARG A 127 -1.44 -14.58 -4.87
N ASP A 128 -1.66 -13.68 -3.92
CA ASP A 128 -2.94 -13.55 -3.18
C ASP A 128 -3.75 -12.30 -3.60
N GLY A 129 -3.14 -11.37 -4.34
CA GLY A 129 -3.78 -10.16 -4.85
C GLY A 129 -3.77 -8.96 -3.90
N GLU A 130 -4.51 -7.92 -4.25
CA GLU A 130 -4.47 -6.60 -3.61
C GLU A 130 -4.88 -6.59 -2.14
N GLU A 131 -5.76 -7.50 -1.72
CA GLU A 131 -6.13 -7.70 -0.31
C GLU A 131 -4.91 -7.83 0.60
N PHE A 132 -3.86 -8.50 0.12
CA PHE A 132 -2.64 -8.74 0.89
C PHE A 132 -1.91 -7.45 1.28
N LEU A 133 -2.03 -6.39 0.47
CA LEU A 133 -1.46 -5.08 0.80
C LEU A 133 -2.14 -4.51 2.04
N PHE A 134 -3.47 -4.53 2.08
CA PHE A 134 -4.23 -4.04 3.23
C PHE A 134 -4.01 -4.89 4.49
N ARG A 135 -3.88 -6.21 4.32
CA ARG A 135 -3.52 -7.12 5.41
C ARG A 135 -2.13 -6.79 5.99
N THR A 136 -1.17 -6.45 5.12
CA THR A 136 0.17 -6.02 5.51
C THR A 136 0.13 -4.71 6.30
N ALA A 137 -0.66 -3.72 5.86
CA ALA A 137 -0.87 -2.48 6.60
C ALA A 137 -1.43 -2.72 8.02
N LEU A 138 -2.43 -3.60 8.18
CA LEU A 138 -2.98 -3.95 9.50
C LEU A 138 -1.93 -4.61 10.40
N ALA A 139 -1.10 -5.49 9.84
CA ALA A 139 -0.02 -6.12 10.60
C ALA A 139 1.02 -5.09 11.09
N ILE A 140 1.42 -4.14 10.24
CA ILE A 140 2.33 -3.04 10.64
C ILE A 140 1.72 -2.24 11.80
N LEU A 141 0.44 -1.86 11.69
CA LEU A 141 -0.25 -1.13 12.75
C LEU A 141 -0.32 -1.95 14.05
N LYS A 142 -0.56 -3.26 13.95
CA LYS A 142 -0.62 -4.16 15.10
C LYS A 142 0.72 -4.29 15.82
N ILE A 143 1.82 -4.42 15.07
CA ILE A 143 3.18 -4.47 15.63
C ILE A 143 3.46 -3.23 16.48
N HIS A 144 2.98 -2.07 16.03
CA HIS A 144 3.22 -0.78 16.66
C HIS A 144 2.05 -0.27 17.51
N GLU A 145 1.01 -1.07 17.74
CA GLU A 145 -0.23 -0.63 18.42
C GLU A 145 0.09 0.00 19.79
N SER A 146 0.95 -0.66 20.57
CA SER A 146 1.29 -0.23 21.94
C SER A 146 1.95 1.14 22.02
N ILE A 147 2.69 1.55 20.99
CA ILE A 147 3.34 2.87 20.93
C ILE A 147 2.43 3.90 20.28
N LEU A 148 1.68 3.52 19.24
CA LEU A 148 0.74 4.39 18.54
C LEU A 148 -0.38 4.87 19.47
N LEU A 149 -0.87 4.00 20.36
CA LEU A 149 -1.87 4.34 21.39
C LEU A 149 -1.40 5.41 22.40
N LYS A 150 -0.10 5.72 22.44
CA LYS A 150 0.48 6.73 23.34
C LYS A 150 0.85 8.03 22.60
N MET A 151 0.74 8.04 21.28
CA MET A 151 1.10 9.20 20.46
C MET A 151 -0.08 10.16 20.32
N ASP A 152 0.22 11.44 20.17
CA ASP A 152 -0.72 12.44 19.65
C ASP A 152 -0.74 12.43 18.12
N PHE A 153 -1.55 13.31 17.52
CA PHE A 153 -1.67 13.42 16.06
C PHE A 153 -0.32 13.61 15.36
N ILE A 154 0.53 14.52 15.85
CA ILE A 154 1.79 14.88 15.17
C ILE A 154 2.75 13.69 15.20
N HIS A 155 2.93 13.07 16.35
CA HIS A 155 3.84 11.94 16.51
C HIS A 155 3.33 10.72 15.75
N ALA A 156 2.02 10.45 15.75
CA ALA A 156 1.43 9.36 14.97
C ALA A 156 1.61 9.60 13.46
N ALA A 157 1.33 10.81 12.98
CA ALA A 157 1.51 11.17 11.57
C ALA A 157 2.96 10.99 11.11
N GLN A 158 3.93 11.47 11.90
CA GLN A 158 5.36 11.30 11.60
C GLN A 158 5.78 9.83 11.60
N PHE A 159 5.32 9.06 12.59
CA PHE A 159 5.63 7.63 12.68
C PHE A 159 5.08 6.85 11.49
N LEU A 160 3.83 7.09 11.10
CA LEU A 160 3.17 6.33 10.05
C LEU A 160 3.67 6.70 8.64
N THR A 161 4.07 7.96 8.43
CA THR A 161 4.67 8.41 7.16
C THR A 161 6.14 8.04 7.03
N LYS A 162 6.81 7.71 8.14
CA LYS A 162 8.20 7.24 8.17
C LYS A 162 8.36 6.11 9.19
N LEU A 163 8.02 4.90 8.75
CA LEU A 163 8.17 3.70 9.57
C LEU A 163 9.64 3.49 9.99
N PRO A 164 9.88 2.91 11.17
CA PRO A 164 11.23 2.52 11.60
C PRO A 164 11.88 1.54 10.61
N GLU A 165 13.19 1.66 10.39
CA GLU A 165 13.94 0.78 9.47
C GLU A 165 14.05 -0.68 9.97
N GLU A 166 13.71 -0.94 11.23
CA GLU A 166 13.94 -2.21 11.94
C GLU A 166 12.79 -3.23 11.80
N VAL A 167 11.87 -3.05 10.86
CA VAL A 167 10.77 -4.02 10.66
C VAL A 167 11.34 -5.35 10.13
N SER A 168 11.51 -6.32 11.02
CA SER A 168 11.91 -7.68 10.65
C SER A 168 10.83 -8.34 9.79
N ALA A 169 11.24 -8.92 8.65
CA ALA A 169 10.33 -9.68 7.80
C ALA A 169 9.64 -10.81 8.56
N ASP A 170 10.34 -11.53 9.44
CA ASP A 170 9.74 -12.66 10.15
C ASP A 170 8.69 -12.21 11.17
N GLN A 171 8.93 -11.09 11.85
CA GLN A 171 7.94 -10.49 12.74
C GLN A 171 6.71 -10.01 11.95
N LEU A 172 6.93 -9.33 10.83
CA LEU A 172 5.86 -8.83 9.98
C LEU A 172 4.98 -9.97 9.47
N PHE A 173 5.57 -11.01 8.89
CA PHE A 173 4.83 -12.14 8.32
C PHE A 173 4.11 -12.95 9.39
N LYS A 174 4.72 -13.12 10.57
CA LYS A 174 4.05 -13.74 11.71
C LYS A 174 2.79 -12.96 12.13
N GLU A 175 2.86 -11.63 12.17
CA GLU A 175 1.67 -10.83 12.49
C GLU A 175 0.63 -10.83 11.36
N ILE A 176 1.06 -10.78 10.09
CA ILE A 176 0.17 -10.92 8.93
C ILE A 176 -0.68 -12.19 9.04
N GLU A 177 -0.09 -13.33 9.40
CA GLU A 177 -0.80 -14.59 9.57
C GLU A 177 -1.96 -14.51 10.59
N THR A 178 -1.82 -13.66 11.61
CA THR A 178 -2.86 -13.46 12.63
C THR A 178 -4.02 -12.57 12.19
N ILE A 179 -3.81 -11.73 11.16
CA ILE A 179 -4.84 -10.82 10.65
C ILE A 179 -5.85 -11.62 9.82
N LYS A 180 -7.14 -11.43 10.10
CA LYS A 180 -8.25 -12.02 9.33
C LYS A 180 -8.87 -10.95 8.45
N MET A 181 -8.95 -11.24 7.15
CA MET A 181 -9.56 -10.34 6.16
C MET A 181 -11.01 -10.73 5.85
N ASN A 182 -11.80 -10.99 6.90
CA ASN A 182 -13.23 -11.23 6.79
C ASN A 182 -14.02 -10.56 7.92
N ILE A 183 -15.12 -9.89 7.59
CA ILE A 183 -16.05 -9.27 8.55
C ILE A 183 -17.42 -9.91 8.33
N ASP A 184 -17.95 -10.61 9.34
CA ASP A 184 -19.25 -11.30 9.25
C ASP A 184 -19.40 -12.19 7.99
N LYS A 185 -18.32 -12.94 7.65
CA LYS A 185 -18.20 -13.79 6.45
C LYS A 185 -18.06 -13.04 5.12
N ARG A 186 -18.03 -11.70 5.11
CA ARG A 186 -17.71 -10.90 3.92
C ARG A 186 -16.19 -10.75 3.80
N GLY A 187 -15.63 -11.22 2.70
CA GLY A 187 -14.21 -11.03 2.39
C GLY A 187 -13.90 -9.60 1.92
N PHE A 188 -12.62 -9.26 1.80
CA PHE A 188 -12.16 -7.92 1.40
C PHE A 188 -12.88 -7.36 0.17
N HIS A 189 -12.95 -8.14 -0.91
CA HIS A 189 -13.56 -7.71 -2.17
C HIS A 189 -15.06 -7.41 -2.03
N THR A 190 -15.78 -8.18 -1.21
CA THR A 190 -17.20 -7.95 -0.92
C THR A 190 -17.38 -6.66 -0.12
N VAL A 191 -16.57 -6.44 0.92
CA VAL A 191 -16.60 -5.19 1.70
C VAL A 191 -16.24 -4.00 0.79
N HIS A 192 -15.20 -4.13 -0.04
CA HIS A 192 -14.77 -3.08 -0.95
C HIS A 192 -15.84 -2.69 -1.97
N SER A 193 -16.53 -3.67 -2.56
CA SER A 193 -17.62 -3.41 -3.50
C SER A 193 -18.74 -2.56 -2.88
N SER A 194 -19.04 -2.74 -1.58
CA SER A 194 -20.08 -1.95 -0.90
C SER A 194 -19.76 -0.46 -0.77
N PHE A 195 -18.49 -0.08 -0.91
CA PHE A 195 -18.07 1.32 -0.87
C PHE A 195 -17.88 1.95 -2.26
N LYS A 196 -17.83 1.16 -3.33
CA LYS A 196 -17.73 1.70 -4.71
C LYS A 196 -19.00 2.43 -5.15
N ASP A 197 -20.14 2.03 -4.60
CA ASP A 197 -21.46 2.54 -4.98
C ASP A 197 -21.92 3.74 -4.13
N VAL A 198 -21.09 4.21 -3.19
CA VAL A 198 -21.43 5.33 -2.29
C VAL A 198 -20.69 6.58 -2.73
N PRO A 199 -21.38 7.61 -3.29
CA PRO A 199 -20.74 8.86 -3.66
C PRO A 199 -20.08 9.53 -2.45
N SER A 200 -18.94 10.16 -2.69
CA SER A 200 -18.09 10.89 -1.72
C SER A 200 -18.75 12.11 -1.05
N GLY A 201 -20.06 12.34 -1.25
CA GLY A 201 -20.73 13.61 -0.95
C GLY A 201 -21.67 13.67 0.26
N ASN A 202 -21.74 12.67 1.13
CA ASN A 202 -22.56 12.76 2.36
C ASN A 202 -21.76 12.33 3.60
N SER A 203 -21.01 13.26 4.19
CA SER A 203 -20.52 13.23 5.58
C SER A 203 -20.30 14.66 6.04
#